data_AF-A0A1Q3PEZ4-F1
#
_entry.id   AF-A0A1Q3PEZ4-F1
#
_cell.length_a   1.000
_cell.length_b   1.000
_cell.length_c   1.000
_cell.angle_alpha   90.00
_cell.angle_beta   90.00
_cell.angle_gamma   90.00
#
_symmetry.space_group_name_H-M   'P 1'
#
loop_
_entity.id
_entity.type
_entity.pdbx_description
1 polymer ?
#
loop_
_entity_poly.entity_id
_entity_poly.type
_entity_poly.pdbx_seq_one_letter_code
_entity_poly.pdbx_strand_id
1 'polypeptide(L)'
;MLFGSFEKQKPEVVSAPGRSAKIHHKTLSAYPMTARNNSFDENAVLDELRQFLPALSTGRTFTHRNPLQAFQHLRFHDALRHASEMLGYRTWLSLDEYRSLYNSKRVKPGVLEKVLVGQKGTARTFEWQDKVLMKKFPADATAPRIGQLRANWQKQYKTDPDARIHPRLFRILGNYLDHGVSDWKFPVHGQGFFDSMREMESNSFVSVFNTPRARNLLLHTSPSIEDLLTVIVGDETLFKQYLFDQQFAHRGWSGLVAWLERNGEILPNGSSITLYELIVFELLLEIDVLDDRLGTHWEPLASGLANRPKDLFAPVPADEKSEVLGIWQEAFEWSYYEGILAGFSRDRQNFTEGRTLTRIVTNAPDSLCIVGRPSVLRNLPNGHRAFLHSYDFAVDRDGELLKSTLETVIPSLGAASLEYFFARTAWTAVESNAALTDQIIGLFGIADSVSGDLRTGLPASLIEDLEPTRLLCVVEQFPETVLKVIDRLDAAVARWLANEWVHMVVTDPASGELRVLKNGELAAYKSDRRPVEDAVH
;
A
#
# COMPACT_ATOMS: atom_id res chain seq x y z
N MET A 1 35.55 -19.16 -74.70
CA MET A 1 35.92 -17.85 -74.14
C MET A 1 36.05 -18.07 -72.63
N LEU A 2 37.23 -18.46 -72.15
CA LEU A 2 38.38 -17.62 -71.77
C LEU A 2 38.28 -17.09 -70.33
N PHE A 3 39.09 -17.74 -69.46
CA PHE A 3 39.67 -17.33 -68.16
C PHE A 3 38.72 -17.05 -66.97
N GLY A 4 39.02 -17.40 -65.72
CA GLY A 4 40.21 -17.94 -65.07
C GLY A 4 39.99 -18.00 -63.54
N SER A 5 40.76 -18.85 -62.85
CA SER A 5 40.63 -19.34 -61.47
C SER A 5 41.08 -18.39 -60.33
N PHE A 6 40.83 -18.86 -59.09
CA PHE A 6 41.37 -18.49 -57.76
C PHE A 6 40.71 -17.24 -57.12
N GLU A 7 40.36 -17.20 -55.82
CA GLU A 7 41.16 -17.56 -54.64
C GLU A 7 40.27 -17.66 -53.37
N LYS A 8 40.66 -18.51 -52.41
CA LYS A 8 40.05 -18.62 -51.07
C LYS A 8 40.49 -17.43 -50.21
N GLN A 9 39.56 -16.69 -49.61
CA GLN A 9 39.82 -15.80 -48.48
C GLN A 9 38.76 -15.96 -47.38
N LYS A 10 39.22 -16.27 -46.17
CA LYS A 10 38.48 -16.08 -44.91
C LYS A 10 38.32 -14.57 -44.65
N PRO A 11 37.23 -14.14 -44.01
CA PRO A 11 37.28 -13.05 -43.04
C PRO A 11 36.71 -13.54 -41.69
N GLU A 12 37.50 -13.50 -40.63
CA GLU A 12 37.55 -12.42 -39.62
C GLU A 12 36.33 -12.40 -38.68
N VAL A 13 36.60 -12.86 -37.45
CA VAL A 13 35.72 -12.72 -36.28
C VAL A 13 35.76 -11.25 -35.87
N VAL A 14 34.71 -10.50 -36.25
CA VAL A 14 34.47 -9.16 -35.73
C VAL A 14 33.51 -9.28 -34.54
N SER A 15 34.03 -9.01 -33.34
CA SER A 15 33.26 -8.82 -32.13
C SER A 15 32.37 -7.57 -32.26
N ALA A 16 31.06 -7.74 -32.33
CA ALA A 16 30.11 -6.63 -32.25
C ALA A 16 29.73 -6.34 -30.78
N PRO A 17 29.64 -5.05 -30.39
CA PRO A 17 29.40 -4.65 -29.01
C PRO A 17 27.94 -4.90 -28.58
N GLY A 18 27.76 -5.16 -27.28
CA GLY A 18 26.49 -5.51 -26.66
C GLY A 18 25.37 -4.52 -27.00
N ARG A 19 24.34 -5.03 -27.66
CA ARG A 19 23.04 -4.35 -27.77
C ARG A 19 22.37 -4.39 -26.40
N SER A 20 22.32 -3.25 -25.72
CA SER A 20 21.31 -2.99 -24.69
C SER A 20 19.93 -3.13 -25.32
N ALA A 21 19.21 -4.19 -24.95
CA ALA A 21 17.83 -4.40 -25.36
C ALA A 21 16.93 -3.54 -24.47
N LYS A 22 16.49 -2.40 -25.01
CA LYS A 22 15.49 -1.53 -24.37
C LYS A 22 14.12 -2.20 -24.42
N ILE A 23 13.49 -2.36 -23.26
CA ILE A 23 12.07 -2.71 -23.17
C ILE A 23 11.26 -1.61 -23.89
N HIS A 24 10.40 -2.02 -24.80
CA HIS A 24 9.44 -1.11 -25.41
C HIS A 24 8.42 -0.71 -24.36
N HIS A 25 8.47 0.55 -23.91
CA HIS A 25 7.37 1.19 -23.21
C HIS A 25 6.13 1.14 -24.12
N LYS A 26 5.34 0.08 -23.98
CA LYS A 26 3.94 0.12 -24.39
C LYS A 26 3.29 1.13 -23.45
N THR A 27 3.15 2.37 -23.92
CA THR A 27 2.25 3.37 -23.32
C THR A 27 0.83 2.83 -23.49
N LEU A 28 0.48 1.86 -22.66
CA LEU A 28 -0.88 1.35 -22.54
C LEU A 28 -1.61 2.33 -21.63
N SER A 29 -2.60 2.97 -22.23
CA SER A 29 -3.54 3.94 -21.65
C SER A 29 -3.48 3.95 -20.12
N ALA A 30 -2.92 5.04 -19.57
CA ALA A 30 -3.40 5.54 -18.30
C ALA A 30 -4.93 5.50 -18.38
N TYR A 31 -5.60 5.10 -17.29
CA TYR A 31 -7.00 5.48 -17.14
C TYR A 31 -7.07 6.95 -17.53
N PRO A 32 -7.86 7.32 -18.55
CA PRO A 32 -7.87 8.70 -18.96
C PRO A 32 -8.40 9.48 -17.76
N MET A 33 -7.53 10.26 -17.12
CA MET A 33 -7.94 11.48 -16.44
C MET A 33 -8.38 12.49 -17.50
N THR A 34 -9.31 12.05 -18.35
CA THR A 34 -10.15 12.95 -19.11
C THR A 34 -11.16 13.46 -18.11
N ALA A 35 -11.22 14.78 -17.96
CA ALA A 35 -12.38 15.47 -17.40
C ALA A 35 -13.64 14.89 -18.04
N ARG A 36 -14.26 13.91 -17.38
CA ARG A 36 -15.56 13.34 -17.75
C ARG A 36 -16.59 14.16 -16.99
N ASN A 37 -17.62 14.60 -17.71
CA ASN A 37 -18.84 15.29 -17.28
C ASN A 37 -18.87 15.82 -15.84
N ASN A 38 -19.12 17.13 -15.73
CA ASN A 38 -19.30 17.87 -14.46
C ASN A 38 -20.46 17.39 -13.56
N SER A 39 -21.10 16.26 -13.85
CA SER A 39 -22.17 15.68 -13.03
C SER A 39 -21.62 14.58 -12.13
N PHE A 40 -22.04 14.57 -10.88
CA PHE A 40 -21.78 13.54 -9.89
C PHE A 40 -22.32 12.19 -10.38
N ASP A 41 -21.47 11.14 -10.33
CA ASP A 41 -21.84 9.77 -10.64
C ASP A 41 -21.68 8.93 -9.37
N GLU A 42 -22.80 8.61 -8.75
CA GLU A 42 -22.87 7.87 -7.49
C GLU A 42 -22.14 6.52 -7.57
N ASN A 43 -22.39 5.74 -8.63
CA ASN A 43 -21.81 4.41 -8.79
C ASN A 43 -20.30 4.50 -9.00
N ALA A 44 -19.83 5.46 -9.79
CA ALA A 44 -18.41 5.68 -9.99
C ALA A 44 -17.69 6.04 -8.67
N VAL A 45 -18.30 6.89 -7.83
CA VAL A 45 -17.72 7.26 -6.54
C VAL A 45 -17.69 6.08 -5.56
N LEU A 46 -18.75 5.26 -5.53
CA LEU A 46 -18.77 4.04 -4.72
C LEU A 46 -17.68 3.05 -5.17
N ASP A 47 -17.49 2.86 -6.46
CA ASP A 47 -16.44 1.99 -7.01
C ASP A 47 -15.04 2.51 -6.68
N GLU A 48 -14.82 3.83 -6.74
CA GLU A 48 -13.58 4.44 -6.30
C GLU A 48 -13.36 4.25 -4.79
N LEU A 49 -14.36 4.50 -3.94
CA LEU A 49 -14.27 4.27 -2.50
C LEU A 49 -13.84 2.83 -2.18
N ARG A 50 -14.46 1.83 -2.81
CA ARG A 50 -14.09 0.41 -2.64
C ARG A 50 -12.64 0.09 -3.03
N GLN A 51 -12.03 0.87 -3.92
CA GLN A 51 -10.63 0.70 -4.30
C GLN A 51 -9.67 1.31 -3.28
N PHE A 52 -10.04 2.41 -2.63
CA PHE A 52 -9.21 3.14 -1.68
C PHE A 52 -9.40 2.67 -0.23
N LEU A 53 -10.57 2.15 0.13
CA LEU A 53 -10.85 1.64 1.47
C LEU A 53 -10.02 0.38 1.77
N PRO A 54 -9.59 0.21 3.04
CA PRO A 54 -8.81 -0.95 3.45
C PRO A 54 -9.65 -2.23 3.34
N ALA A 55 -9.06 -3.30 2.83
CA ALA A 55 -9.70 -4.61 2.78
C ALA A 55 -9.55 -5.33 4.12
N LEU A 56 -10.63 -5.37 4.92
CA LEU A 56 -10.66 -6.10 6.20
C LEU A 56 -11.43 -7.41 6.05
N SER A 57 -10.73 -8.54 6.05
CA SER A 57 -11.36 -9.86 6.01
C SER A 57 -11.83 -10.30 7.39
N THR A 58 -13.02 -10.89 7.45
CA THR A 58 -13.65 -11.46 8.66
C THR A 58 -13.10 -12.84 9.05
N GLY A 59 -12.36 -13.50 8.15
CA GLY A 59 -11.89 -14.87 8.30
C GLY A 59 -10.63 -15.05 9.15
N ARG A 60 -10.44 -16.27 9.69
CA ARG A 60 -9.21 -16.70 10.41
C ARG A 60 -7.98 -16.86 9.49
N THR A 61 -8.15 -16.71 8.18
CA THR A 61 -7.09 -16.82 7.17
C THR A 61 -6.65 -15.42 6.72
N PHE A 62 -5.43 -15.04 7.09
CA PHE A 62 -4.83 -13.79 6.65
C PHE A 62 -4.59 -13.81 5.14
N THR A 63 -5.28 -12.94 4.40
CA THR A 63 -5.02 -12.72 2.98
C THR A 63 -4.28 -11.40 2.83
N HIS A 64 -2.98 -11.46 2.60
CA HIS A 64 -2.17 -10.26 2.40
C HIS A 64 -2.63 -9.48 1.17
N ARG A 65 -2.77 -8.17 1.30
CA ARG A 65 -3.02 -7.24 0.18
C ARG A 65 -2.12 -6.02 0.32
N ASN A 66 -1.75 -5.41 -0.81
CA ASN A 66 -1.05 -4.14 -0.80
C ASN A 66 -1.95 -3.05 -0.20
N PRO A 67 -1.63 -2.47 0.97
CA PRO A 67 -2.44 -1.42 1.59
C PRO A 67 -2.60 -0.17 0.72
N LEU A 68 -1.67 0.07 -0.21
CA LEU A 68 -1.71 1.18 -1.16
C LEU A 68 -2.02 0.71 -2.60
N GLN A 69 -2.79 -0.37 -2.76
CA GLN A 69 -3.13 -0.92 -4.08
C GLN A 69 -3.70 0.14 -5.04
N ALA A 70 -4.55 1.05 -4.57
CA ALA A 70 -5.11 2.13 -5.38
C ALA A 70 -4.04 3.03 -6.03
N PHE A 71 -2.86 3.14 -5.41
CA PHE A 71 -1.75 3.96 -5.90
C PHE A 71 -0.72 3.16 -6.71
N GLN A 72 -0.93 1.85 -6.93
CA GLN A 72 0.05 0.97 -7.58
C GLN A 72 0.35 1.33 -9.04
N HIS A 73 -0.51 2.14 -9.66
CA HIS A 73 -0.28 2.72 -10.98
C HIS A 73 0.85 3.77 -10.99
N LEU A 74 1.21 4.33 -9.83
CA LEU A 74 2.36 5.23 -9.65
C LEU A 74 3.61 4.44 -9.27
N ARG A 75 4.78 5.05 -9.48
CA ARG A 75 6.04 4.58 -8.90
C ARG A 75 5.96 4.59 -7.38
N PHE A 76 6.63 3.65 -6.72
CA PHE A 76 6.57 3.45 -5.28
C PHE A 76 6.69 4.76 -4.48
N HIS A 77 7.78 5.51 -4.65
CA HIS A 77 7.99 6.75 -3.90
C HIS A 77 6.95 7.85 -4.19
N ASP A 78 6.42 7.91 -5.41
CA ASP A 78 5.33 8.82 -5.77
C ASP A 78 4.01 8.38 -5.12
N ALA A 79 3.72 7.08 -5.10
CA ALA A 79 2.55 6.52 -4.42
C ALA A 79 2.55 6.85 -2.93
N LEU A 80 3.70 6.70 -2.26
CA LEU A 80 3.88 7.03 -0.84
C LEU A 80 3.61 8.52 -0.59
N ARG A 81 4.16 9.41 -1.43
CA ARG A 81 3.90 10.86 -1.36
C ARG A 81 2.42 11.19 -1.55
N HIS A 82 1.79 10.60 -2.55
CA HIS A 82 0.36 10.81 -2.82
C HIS A 82 -0.51 10.32 -1.66
N ALA A 83 -0.26 9.11 -1.13
CA ALA A 83 -1.00 8.55 -0.02
C ALA A 83 -0.86 9.38 1.27
N SER A 84 0.33 9.91 1.55
CA SER A 84 0.57 10.76 2.71
C SER A 84 -0.16 12.11 2.62
N GLU A 85 -0.01 12.83 1.50
CA GLU A 85 -0.67 14.13 1.27
C GLU A 85 -2.20 14.02 1.17
N MET A 86 -2.69 12.98 0.49
CA MET A 86 -4.12 12.81 0.23
C MET A 86 -4.85 12.25 1.45
N LEU A 87 -4.34 11.16 2.03
CA LEU A 87 -5.03 10.37 3.06
C LEU A 87 -4.43 10.51 4.46
N GLY A 88 -3.31 11.23 4.61
CA GLY A 88 -2.64 11.41 5.90
C GLY A 88 -1.86 10.19 6.37
N TYR A 89 -1.57 9.24 5.48
CA TYR A 89 -0.81 8.05 5.84
C TYR A 89 0.66 8.36 6.13
N ARG A 90 1.19 7.70 7.16
CA ARG A 90 2.63 7.71 7.45
C ARG A 90 3.29 6.58 6.67
N THR A 91 3.87 6.96 5.55
CA THR A 91 4.39 6.02 4.56
C THR A 91 5.92 5.87 4.58
N TRP A 92 6.58 6.57 5.51
CA TRP A 92 8.03 6.62 5.65
C TRP A 92 8.41 6.48 7.13
N LEU A 93 9.64 6.03 7.41
CA LEU A 93 10.22 6.31 8.72
C LEU A 93 10.47 7.81 8.86
N SER A 94 10.58 8.28 10.11
CA SER A 94 10.97 9.66 10.36
C SER A 94 12.41 9.92 9.89
N LEU A 95 12.73 11.17 9.55
CA LEU A 95 14.11 11.56 9.20
C LEU A 95 15.10 11.26 10.33
N ASP A 96 14.65 11.38 11.59
CA ASP A 96 15.49 11.09 12.76
C ASP A 96 15.75 9.59 12.89
N GLU A 97 14.76 8.73 12.60
CA GLU A 97 14.98 7.28 12.50
C GLU A 97 15.99 6.94 11.40
N TYR A 98 15.84 7.46 10.18
CA TYR A 98 16.81 7.20 9.11
C TYR A 98 18.23 7.67 9.46
N ARG A 99 18.37 8.86 10.06
CA ARG A 99 19.67 9.37 10.52
C ARG A 99 20.25 8.52 11.64
N SER A 100 19.42 8.02 12.55
CA SER A 100 19.84 7.05 13.58
C SER A 100 20.32 5.73 12.96
N LEU A 101 19.63 5.23 11.94
CA LEU A 101 20.04 4.05 11.16
C LEU A 101 21.37 4.28 10.43
N TYR A 102 21.63 5.49 9.94
CA TYR A 102 22.92 5.88 9.36
C TYR A 102 24.03 5.96 10.41
N ASN A 103 23.78 6.62 11.54
CA ASN A 103 24.75 6.76 12.63
C ASN A 103 25.13 5.40 13.26
N SER A 104 24.18 4.47 13.32
CA SER A 104 24.41 3.09 13.74
C SER A 104 25.03 2.19 12.65
N LYS A 105 25.35 2.75 11.47
CA LYS A 105 25.92 2.05 10.30
C LYS A 105 25.01 0.96 9.70
N ARG A 106 23.73 0.95 10.05
CA ARG A 106 22.71 0.10 9.39
C ARG A 106 22.45 0.59 7.97
N VAL A 107 22.41 1.91 7.75
CA VAL A 107 22.59 2.50 6.42
C VAL A 107 24.09 2.69 6.20
N LYS A 108 24.65 2.03 5.18
CA LYS A 108 26.09 2.11 4.89
C LYS A 108 26.40 3.40 4.11
N PRO A 109 27.45 4.17 4.49
CA PRO A 109 27.81 5.39 3.78
C PRO A 109 28.08 5.22 2.29
N GLY A 110 28.80 4.16 1.89
CA GLY A 110 29.07 3.89 0.47
C GLY A 110 27.81 3.55 -0.34
N VAL A 111 26.80 2.94 0.30
CA VAL A 111 25.50 2.67 -0.36
C VAL A 111 24.71 3.96 -0.51
N LEU A 112 24.67 4.82 0.51
CA LEU A 112 24.03 6.13 0.43
C LEU A 112 24.64 6.98 -0.71
N GLU A 113 25.97 6.99 -0.80
CA GLU A 113 26.68 7.69 -1.88
C GLU A 113 26.31 7.12 -3.27
N LYS A 114 26.26 5.80 -3.43
CA LYS A 114 25.81 5.16 -4.68
C LYS A 114 24.39 5.56 -5.07
N VAL A 115 23.46 5.59 -4.11
CA VAL A 115 22.07 6.01 -4.35
C VAL A 115 22.03 7.48 -4.78
N LEU A 116 22.77 8.35 -4.09
CA LEU A 116 22.86 9.77 -4.43
C LEU A 116 23.42 9.99 -5.84
N VAL A 117 24.52 9.33 -6.19
CA VAL A 117 25.13 9.41 -7.53
C VAL A 117 24.14 8.89 -8.59
N GLY A 118 23.46 7.78 -8.31
CA GLY A 118 22.50 7.18 -9.24
C GLY A 118 21.27 8.05 -9.52
N GLN A 119 20.77 8.77 -8.51
CA GLN A 119 19.54 9.57 -8.65
C GLN A 119 19.79 11.05 -9.00
N LYS A 120 20.88 11.66 -8.49
CA LYS A 120 21.16 13.09 -8.63
C LYS A 120 22.35 13.40 -9.53
N GLY A 121 23.14 12.38 -9.88
CA GLY A 121 24.38 12.52 -10.62
C GLY A 121 25.53 13.02 -9.74
N THR A 122 26.76 12.73 -10.18
CA THR A 122 28.00 13.04 -9.45
C THR A 122 28.16 14.52 -9.10
N ALA A 123 27.72 15.42 -9.98
CA ALA A 123 27.85 16.86 -9.79
C ALA A 123 27.05 17.40 -8.59
N ARG A 124 25.94 16.74 -8.23
CA ARG A 124 25.03 17.19 -7.17
C ARG A 124 25.09 16.33 -5.92
N THR A 125 25.91 15.28 -5.91
CA THR A 125 26.02 14.34 -4.76
C THR A 125 26.33 15.08 -3.47
N PHE A 126 27.30 16.00 -3.46
CA PHE A 126 27.69 16.72 -2.25
C PHE A 126 26.56 17.62 -1.71
N GLU A 127 25.89 18.37 -2.59
CA GLU A 127 24.71 19.21 -2.26
C GLU A 127 23.61 18.36 -1.59
N TRP A 128 23.29 17.21 -2.17
CA TRP A 128 22.23 16.35 -1.67
C TRP A 128 22.62 15.55 -0.44
N GLN A 129 23.90 15.20 -0.30
CA GLN A 129 24.39 14.55 0.91
C GLN A 129 24.21 15.45 2.13
N ASP A 130 24.51 16.75 2.01
CA ASP A 130 24.26 17.73 3.07
C ASP A 130 22.76 17.83 3.40
N LYS A 131 21.89 17.88 2.38
CA LYS A 131 20.43 17.90 2.59
C LYS A 131 19.93 16.66 3.33
N VAL A 132 20.36 15.47 2.90
CA VAL A 132 19.94 14.19 3.47
C VAL A 132 20.39 14.08 4.94
N LEU A 133 21.65 14.43 5.22
CA LEU A 133 22.26 14.25 6.54
C LEU A 133 21.90 15.36 7.53
N MET A 134 21.83 16.62 7.10
CA MET A 134 21.83 17.77 8.01
C MET A 134 20.58 18.66 7.90
N LYS A 135 19.96 18.78 6.73
CA LYS A 135 18.85 19.74 6.53
C LYS A 135 17.66 19.39 7.42
N LYS A 136 17.19 20.38 8.18
CA LYS A 136 15.93 20.27 8.91
C LYS A 136 14.80 20.68 7.97
N PHE A 137 13.81 19.79 7.85
CA PHE A 137 12.57 20.09 7.17
C PHE A 137 11.53 20.52 8.21
N PRO A 138 10.58 21.38 7.86
CA PRO A 138 9.43 21.63 8.73
C PRO A 138 8.79 20.30 9.12
N ALA A 139 8.33 20.21 10.37
CA ALA A 139 7.40 19.14 10.75
C ALA A 139 6.24 19.12 9.75
N ASP A 140 5.64 17.95 9.50
CA ASP A 140 4.52 17.80 8.56
C ASP A 140 3.40 18.79 8.90
N ALA A 141 3.44 19.97 8.27
CA ALA A 141 2.66 21.14 8.65
C ALA A 141 1.38 21.26 7.83
N THR A 142 1.28 20.54 6.72
CA THR A 142 0.06 20.42 5.92
C THR A 142 -0.77 19.27 6.47
N ALA A 143 -1.93 19.61 7.01
CA ALA A 143 -2.98 18.64 7.26
C ALA A 143 -3.30 17.89 5.96
N PRO A 144 -3.58 16.57 6.01
CA PRO A 144 -3.95 15.82 4.81
C PRO A 144 -5.22 16.39 4.19
N ARG A 145 -5.44 16.12 2.91
CA ARG A 145 -6.62 16.63 2.17
C ARG A 145 -7.92 15.97 2.62
N ILE A 146 -7.86 14.69 2.95
CA ILE A 146 -9.00 13.96 3.52
C ILE A 146 -9.45 14.61 4.84
N GLY A 147 -10.76 14.74 5.01
CA GLY A 147 -11.41 15.35 6.16
C GLY A 147 -11.46 16.88 6.14
N GLN A 148 -10.77 17.56 5.22
CA GLN A 148 -10.72 19.03 5.21
C GLN A 148 -12.07 19.67 4.90
N LEU A 149 -12.91 19.03 4.06
CA LEU A 149 -14.21 19.56 3.73
C LEU A 149 -15.13 19.45 4.95
N ARG A 150 -15.25 18.24 5.53
CA ARG A 150 -16.10 18.00 6.71
C ARG A 150 -15.67 18.77 7.95
N ALA A 151 -14.37 19.07 8.10
CA ALA A 151 -13.87 19.92 9.18
C ALA A 151 -14.50 21.33 9.21
N ASN A 152 -15.14 21.77 8.12
CA ASN A 152 -15.86 23.05 8.10
C ASN A 152 -17.16 23.04 8.90
N TRP A 153 -17.77 21.88 9.20
CA TRP A 153 -18.91 21.80 10.13
C TRP A 153 -18.53 22.36 11.50
N GLN A 154 -17.35 21.99 12.00
CA GLN A 154 -16.85 22.51 13.27
C GLN A 154 -16.46 23.99 13.17
N LYS A 155 -15.96 24.46 12.02
CA LYS A 155 -15.57 25.87 11.85
C LYS A 155 -16.79 26.80 11.78
N GLN A 156 -17.78 26.45 10.96
CA GLN A 156 -18.98 27.23 10.67
C GLN A 156 -20.05 27.09 11.76
N TYR A 157 -20.39 25.85 12.12
CA TYR A 157 -21.54 25.54 12.98
C TYR A 157 -21.16 25.08 14.39
N LYS A 158 -19.85 25.01 14.71
CA LYS A 158 -19.34 24.53 16.02
C LYS A 158 -19.90 23.15 16.39
N THR A 159 -20.12 22.32 15.38
CA THR A 159 -20.61 20.95 15.54
C THR A 159 -19.67 19.98 14.84
N ASP A 160 -19.50 18.83 15.46
CA ASP A 160 -18.74 17.70 14.95
C ASP A 160 -19.74 16.56 14.74
N PRO A 161 -20.20 16.33 13.49
CA PRO A 161 -21.13 15.25 13.19
C PRO A 161 -20.55 13.87 13.56
N ASP A 162 -19.28 13.63 13.24
CA ASP A 162 -18.61 12.34 13.42
C ASP A 162 -18.63 11.93 14.90
N ALA A 163 -18.25 12.84 15.80
CA ALA A 163 -18.25 12.59 17.25
C ALA A 163 -19.64 12.26 17.83
N ARG A 164 -20.73 12.67 17.16
CA ARG A 164 -22.12 12.40 17.57
C ARG A 164 -22.69 11.15 16.92
N ILE A 165 -22.27 10.84 15.69
CA ILE A 165 -22.80 9.75 14.88
C ILE A 165 -22.09 8.43 15.21
N HIS A 166 -20.76 8.44 15.24
CA HIS A 166 -19.93 7.24 15.33
C HIS A 166 -20.28 6.33 16.52
N PRO A 167 -20.47 6.82 17.77
CA PRO A 167 -20.82 5.94 18.88
C PRO A 167 -22.12 5.16 18.67
N ARG A 168 -23.11 5.77 18.02
CA ARG A 168 -24.41 5.14 17.70
C ARG A 168 -24.27 4.21 16.51
N LEU A 169 -23.62 4.69 15.44
CA LEU A 169 -23.40 3.93 14.21
C LEU A 169 -22.61 2.65 14.46
N PHE A 170 -21.47 2.72 15.15
CA PHE A 170 -20.62 1.55 15.39
C PHE A 170 -21.26 0.53 16.32
N ARG A 171 -22.10 0.97 17.26
CA ARG A 171 -22.92 0.05 18.07
C ARG A 171 -23.93 -0.69 17.21
N ILE A 172 -24.61 0.00 16.29
CA ILE A 172 -25.55 -0.65 15.36
C ILE A 172 -24.79 -1.64 14.46
N LEU A 173 -23.70 -1.21 13.83
CA LEU A 173 -22.90 -2.06 12.95
C LEU A 173 -22.29 -3.25 13.68
N GLY A 174 -21.75 -3.06 14.89
CA GLY A 174 -21.18 -4.13 15.70
C GLY A 174 -22.20 -5.21 16.08
N ASN A 175 -23.46 -4.83 16.31
CA ASN A 175 -24.54 -5.78 16.55
C ASN A 175 -25.06 -6.41 15.24
N TYR A 176 -25.15 -5.64 14.16
CA TYR A 176 -25.66 -6.11 12.87
C TYR A 176 -24.69 -7.11 12.21
N LEU A 177 -23.40 -6.81 12.25
CA LEU A 177 -22.31 -7.60 11.66
C LEU A 177 -21.80 -8.73 12.57
N ASP A 178 -22.48 -9.01 13.69
CA ASP A 178 -22.07 -10.07 14.61
C ASP A 178 -22.03 -11.43 13.90
N HIS A 179 -20.87 -12.10 13.96
CA HIS A 179 -20.65 -13.41 13.33
C HIS A 179 -21.17 -14.57 14.21
N GLY A 180 -22.21 -14.32 15.00
CA GLY A 180 -22.84 -15.32 15.84
C GLY A 180 -22.22 -15.46 17.23
N VAL A 181 -21.39 -14.51 17.66
CA VAL A 181 -20.65 -14.54 18.93
C VAL A 181 -21.53 -14.10 20.09
N SER A 182 -22.33 -13.07 19.89
CA SER A 182 -23.21 -12.53 20.93
C SER A 182 -24.36 -13.49 21.24
N ASP A 183 -24.67 -13.72 22.53
CA ASP A 183 -25.88 -14.47 22.91
C ASP A 183 -27.15 -13.74 22.46
N TRP A 184 -27.12 -12.40 22.49
CA TRP A 184 -28.19 -11.53 22.04
C TRP A 184 -28.00 -11.25 20.55
N LYS A 185 -28.92 -11.76 19.73
CA LYS A 185 -28.86 -11.62 18.28
C LYS A 185 -29.51 -10.31 17.83
N PHE A 186 -29.07 -9.81 16.68
CA PHE A 186 -29.73 -8.70 16.00
C PHE A 186 -31.21 -9.07 15.74
N PRO A 187 -32.18 -8.20 16.06
CA PRO A 187 -33.59 -8.57 16.15
C PRO A 187 -34.26 -8.86 14.79
N VAL A 188 -33.64 -8.46 13.68
CA VAL A 188 -34.11 -8.72 12.32
C VAL A 188 -33.18 -9.72 11.63
N HIS A 189 -33.74 -10.67 10.88
CA HIS A 189 -32.99 -11.76 10.26
C HIS A 189 -33.25 -11.83 8.75
N GLY A 190 -32.23 -12.20 7.97
CA GLY A 190 -32.36 -12.53 6.56
C GLY A 190 -32.71 -11.35 5.63
N GLN A 191 -32.53 -10.12 6.10
CA GLN A 191 -32.83 -8.90 5.34
C GLN A 191 -31.55 -8.10 5.05
N GLY A 192 -31.63 -7.18 4.08
CA GLY A 192 -30.62 -6.15 3.88
C GLY A 192 -30.56 -5.18 5.07
N PHE A 193 -29.50 -4.37 5.13
CA PHE A 193 -29.29 -3.46 6.25
C PHE A 193 -30.41 -2.43 6.33
N PHE A 194 -30.85 -1.87 5.20
CA PHE A 194 -31.92 -0.87 5.23
C PHE A 194 -33.26 -1.39 5.67
N ASP A 195 -33.65 -2.55 5.15
CA ASP A 195 -34.92 -3.17 5.52
C ASP A 195 -34.90 -3.54 7.01
N SER A 196 -33.76 -4.01 7.51
CA SER A 196 -33.55 -4.24 8.93
C SER A 196 -33.71 -2.97 9.77
N MET A 197 -33.13 -1.85 9.34
CA MET A 197 -33.26 -0.57 10.05
C MET A 197 -34.69 -0.03 10.00
N ARG A 198 -35.41 -0.18 8.87
CA ARG A 198 -36.83 0.21 8.74
C ARG A 198 -37.74 -0.61 9.63
N GLU A 199 -37.53 -1.92 9.68
CA GLU A 199 -38.28 -2.84 10.54
C GLU A 199 -38.05 -2.48 12.01
N MET A 200 -36.80 -2.24 12.41
CA MET A 200 -36.47 -1.80 13.76
C MET A 200 -37.13 -0.46 14.10
N GLU A 201 -37.04 0.55 13.24
CA GLU A 201 -37.62 1.87 13.48
C GLU A 201 -39.16 1.89 13.51
N SER A 202 -39.80 0.93 12.83
CA SER A 202 -41.25 0.78 12.82
C SER A 202 -41.77 0.08 14.07
N ASN A 203 -40.98 -0.81 14.68
CA ASN A 203 -41.41 -1.69 15.76
C ASN A 203 -40.73 -1.40 17.11
N SER A 204 -39.84 -0.40 17.20
CA SER A 204 -39.14 -0.04 18.44
C SER A 204 -39.83 1.11 19.19
N PHE A 205 -39.85 1.01 20.52
CA PHE A 205 -40.31 2.10 21.39
C PHE A 205 -39.33 3.29 21.45
N VAL A 206 -38.08 3.05 21.09
CA VAL A 206 -37.00 4.05 21.07
C VAL A 206 -36.52 4.18 19.63
N SER A 207 -36.52 5.41 19.11
CA SER A 207 -36.05 5.75 17.78
C SER A 207 -34.53 5.83 17.76
N VAL A 208 -33.91 5.36 16.67
CA VAL A 208 -32.49 5.57 16.38
C VAL A 208 -32.23 7.04 16.08
N PHE A 209 -33.20 7.79 15.54
CA PHE A 209 -33.11 9.22 15.26
C PHE A 209 -33.66 10.09 16.41
N ASN A 210 -33.09 11.28 16.60
CA ASN A 210 -33.58 12.26 17.57
C ASN A 210 -34.68 13.16 17.00
N THR A 211 -34.72 13.30 15.67
CA THR A 211 -35.60 14.23 14.95
C THR A 211 -36.48 13.50 13.93
N PRO A 212 -37.66 14.06 13.57
CA PRO A 212 -38.60 13.39 12.69
C PRO A 212 -38.18 13.37 11.21
N ARG A 213 -37.35 14.31 10.75
CA ARG A 213 -37.01 14.45 9.32
C ARG A 213 -36.25 13.23 8.79
N ALA A 214 -35.11 12.91 9.40
CA ALA A 214 -34.28 11.76 9.01
C ALA A 214 -35.04 10.44 9.18
N ARG A 215 -35.82 10.31 10.26
CA ARG A 215 -36.69 9.16 10.50
C ARG A 215 -37.72 8.96 9.38
N ASN A 216 -38.41 10.02 8.99
CA ASN A 216 -39.42 9.96 7.93
C ASN A 216 -38.78 9.68 6.56
N LEU A 217 -37.59 10.20 6.30
CA LEU A 217 -36.82 9.89 5.10
C LEU A 217 -36.49 8.39 5.05
N LEU A 218 -36.09 7.76 6.17
CA LEU A 218 -35.84 6.32 6.21
C LEU A 218 -37.12 5.49 5.96
N LEU A 219 -38.22 5.85 6.64
CA LEU A 219 -39.44 5.03 6.69
C LEU A 219 -40.36 5.20 5.48
N HIS A 220 -40.42 6.39 4.88
CA HIS A 220 -41.44 6.74 3.89
C HIS A 220 -40.86 7.09 2.52
N THR A 221 -39.53 7.12 2.39
CA THR A 221 -38.84 7.41 1.13
C THR A 221 -37.68 6.44 0.90
N SER A 222 -37.04 6.55 -0.25
CA SER A 222 -35.78 5.87 -0.60
C SER A 222 -34.84 6.91 -1.23
N PRO A 223 -34.25 7.80 -0.41
CA PRO A 223 -33.42 8.87 -0.95
C PRO A 223 -32.12 8.29 -1.51
N SER A 224 -31.68 8.83 -2.65
CA SER A 224 -30.34 8.54 -3.19
C SER A 224 -29.26 9.26 -2.37
N ILE A 225 -27.99 8.91 -2.60
CA ILE A 225 -26.87 9.65 -1.99
C ILE A 225 -26.88 11.09 -2.50
N GLU A 226 -27.17 11.30 -3.78
CA GLU A 226 -27.27 12.63 -4.39
C GLU A 226 -28.35 13.51 -3.75
N ASP A 227 -29.53 12.95 -3.48
CA ASP A 227 -30.63 13.67 -2.80
C ASP A 227 -30.20 14.17 -1.42
N LEU A 228 -29.52 13.31 -0.64
CA LEU A 228 -29.07 13.65 0.72
C LEU A 228 -27.90 14.64 0.71
N LEU A 229 -26.94 14.48 -0.20
CA LEU A 229 -25.82 15.41 -0.35
C LEU A 229 -26.27 16.78 -0.88
N THR A 230 -27.33 16.85 -1.67
CA THR A 230 -27.94 18.12 -2.06
C THR A 230 -28.45 18.90 -0.85
N VAL A 231 -28.97 18.20 0.16
CA VAL A 231 -29.39 18.80 1.42
C VAL A 231 -28.20 19.19 2.29
N ILE A 232 -27.23 18.27 2.48
CA ILE A 232 -26.12 18.43 3.43
C ILE A 232 -25.02 19.36 2.90
N VAL A 233 -24.62 19.18 1.64
CA VAL A 233 -23.48 19.85 1.02
C VAL A 233 -23.94 20.96 0.08
N GLY A 234 -24.96 20.71 -0.73
CA GLY A 234 -25.59 21.69 -1.63
C GLY A 234 -24.82 22.02 -2.91
N ASP A 235 -23.54 21.66 -3.00
CA ASP A 235 -22.71 21.82 -4.20
C ASP A 235 -22.22 20.45 -4.68
N GLU A 236 -22.74 20.03 -5.83
CA GLU A 236 -22.45 18.75 -6.49
C GLU A 236 -20.95 18.51 -6.73
N THR A 237 -20.18 19.58 -6.97
CA THR A 237 -18.72 19.48 -7.20
C THR A 237 -17.95 19.00 -5.96
N LEU A 238 -18.57 19.06 -4.78
CA LEU A 238 -17.97 18.66 -3.51
C LEU A 238 -18.46 17.29 -3.02
N PHE A 239 -19.47 16.69 -3.65
CA PHE A 239 -20.10 15.45 -3.20
C PHE A 239 -19.10 14.30 -3.09
N LYS A 240 -18.26 14.11 -4.11
CA LYS A 240 -17.22 13.08 -4.11
C LYS A 240 -16.27 13.23 -2.92
N GLN A 241 -15.72 14.42 -2.70
CA GLN A 241 -14.80 14.64 -1.59
C GLN A 241 -15.51 14.50 -0.23
N TYR A 242 -16.78 14.90 -0.13
CA TYR A 242 -17.56 14.75 1.09
C TYR A 242 -17.74 13.28 1.48
N LEU A 243 -18.04 12.40 0.52
CA LEU A 243 -18.17 10.97 0.75
C LEU A 243 -16.83 10.32 1.12
N PHE A 244 -15.74 10.72 0.47
CA PHE A 244 -14.41 10.30 0.88
C PHE A 244 -14.10 10.73 2.31
N ASP A 245 -14.31 12.00 2.66
CA ASP A 245 -14.10 12.50 4.01
C ASP A 245 -14.93 11.72 5.05
N GLN A 246 -16.20 11.39 4.73
CA GLN A 246 -17.10 10.63 5.60
C GLN A 246 -16.59 9.20 5.83
N GLN A 247 -16.37 8.45 4.74
CA GLN A 247 -16.03 7.02 4.84
C GLN A 247 -14.59 6.82 5.36
N PHE A 248 -13.69 7.80 5.18
CA PHE A 248 -12.35 7.75 5.79
C PHE A 248 -12.31 8.16 7.26
N ALA A 249 -13.35 8.80 7.78
CA ALA A 249 -13.48 9.08 9.22
C ALA A 249 -13.65 7.79 10.04
N HIS A 250 -14.13 6.71 9.41
CA HIS A 250 -14.24 5.35 9.96
C HIS A 250 -13.84 4.28 8.92
N ARG A 251 -12.67 4.48 8.32
CA ARG A 251 -12.15 3.63 7.23
C ARG A 251 -12.16 2.14 7.56
N GLY A 252 -12.04 1.76 8.84
CA GLY A 252 -12.11 0.37 9.28
C GLY A 252 -13.50 -0.22 9.06
N TRP A 253 -14.55 0.40 9.61
CA TRP A 253 -15.93 -0.03 9.40
C TRP A 253 -16.35 0.01 7.93
N SER A 254 -16.04 1.11 7.24
CA SER A 254 -16.28 1.25 5.80
C SER A 254 -15.59 0.17 4.98
N GLY A 255 -14.32 -0.13 5.30
CA GLY A 255 -13.52 -1.15 4.64
C GLY A 255 -14.03 -2.57 4.84
N LEU A 256 -14.52 -2.88 6.04
CA LEU A 256 -15.17 -4.16 6.34
C LEU A 256 -16.45 -4.33 5.50
N VAL A 257 -17.33 -3.33 5.47
CA VAL A 257 -18.57 -3.38 4.68
C VAL A 257 -18.28 -3.52 3.19
N ALA A 258 -17.34 -2.74 2.66
CA ALA A 258 -16.91 -2.85 1.27
C ALA A 258 -16.34 -4.23 0.94
N TRP A 259 -15.63 -4.86 1.88
CA TRP A 259 -15.09 -6.21 1.70
C TRP A 259 -16.20 -7.27 1.72
N LEU A 260 -17.15 -7.19 2.65
CA LEU A 260 -18.30 -8.11 2.73
C LEU A 260 -19.13 -8.06 1.44
N GLU A 261 -19.50 -6.85 1.00
CA GLU A 261 -20.27 -6.62 -0.23
C GLU A 261 -19.55 -7.22 -1.44
N ARG A 262 -18.26 -6.94 -1.61
CA ARG A 262 -17.48 -7.39 -2.76
C ARG A 262 -17.35 -8.91 -2.85
N ASN A 263 -17.27 -9.60 -1.71
CA ASN A 263 -17.17 -11.05 -1.67
C ASN A 263 -18.54 -11.75 -1.63
N GLY A 264 -19.64 -10.99 -1.61
CA GLY A 264 -20.98 -11.53 -1.46
C GLY A 264 -21.16 -12.32 -0.17
N GLU A 265 -20.47 -11.91 0.89
CA GLU A 265 -20.50 -12.63 2.17
C GLU A 265 -21.84 -12.41 2.86
N ILE A 266 -22.55 -13.51 3.10
CA ILE A 266 -23.80 -13.52 3.85
C ILE A 266 -23.46 -13.82 5.30
N LEU A 267 -23.93 -12.97 6.20
CA LEU A 267 -23.71 -13.14 7.64
C LEU A 267 -24.40 -14.41 8.16
N PRO A 268 -23.99 -14.97 9.31
CA PRO A 268 -24.58 -16.21 9.83
C PRO A 268 -26.09 -16.16 10.07
N ASN A 269 -26.67 -14.97 10.26
CA ASN A 269 -28.11 -14.73 10.40
C ASN A 269 -28.86 -14.58 9.06
N GLY A 270 -28.18 -14.78 7.92
CA GLY A 270 -28.71 -14.61 6.58
C GLY A 270 -28.74 -13.17 6.06
N SER A 271 -28.28 -12.20 6.86
CA SER A 271 -28.33 -10.78 6.49
C SER A 271 -27.11 -10.35 5.67
N SER A 272 -27.21 -9.20 4.99
CA SER A 272 -26.14 -8.60 4.20
C SER A 272 -26.14 -7.07 4.33
N ILE A 273 -25.03 -6.43 3.97
CA ILE A 273 -24.95 -4.97 3.90
C ILE A 273 -24.13 -4.55 2.67
N THR A 274 -24.50 -3.43 2.07
CA THR A 274 -23.75 -2.78 1.00
C THR A 274 -23.13 -1.47 1.47
N LEU A 275 -22.07 -1.02 0.81
CA LEU A 275 -21.46 0.29 1.10
C LEU A 275 -22.46 1.44 0.84
N TYR A 276 -23.33 1.29 -0.15
CA TYR A 276 -24.42 2.23 -0.42
C TYR A 276 -25.36 2.37 0.78
N GLU A 277 -25.81 1.25 1.35
CA GLU A 277 -26.71 1.27 2.52
C GLU A 277 -26.06 1.93 3.74
N LEU A 278 -24.78 1.66 3.98
CA LEU A 278 -24.02 2.31 5.05
C LEU A 278 -23.98 3.84 4.87
N ILE A 279 -23.57 4.31 3.68
CA ILE A 279 -23.43 5.74 3.38
C ILE A 279 -24.77 6.47 3.50
N VAL A 280 -25.82 5.93 2.89
CA VAL A 280 -27.14 6.59 2.94
C VAL A 280 -27.66 6.62 4.38
N PHE A 281 -27.45 5.56 5.16
CA PHE A 281 -27.84 5.56 6.57
C PHE A 281 -27.07 6.62 7.38
N GLU A 282 -25.77 6.74 7.15
CA GLU A 282 -24.93 7.72 7.82
C GLU A 282 -25.30 9.16 7.44
N LEU A 283 -25.59 9.44 6.17
CA LEU A 283 -26.09 10.75 5.72
C LEU A 283 -27.43 11.11 6.38
N LEU A 284 -28.32 10.13 6.61
CA LEU A 284 -29.54 10.35 7.38
C LEU A 284 -29.22 10.71 8.84
N LEU A 285 -28.26 10.03 9.48
CA LEU A 285 -27.80 10.38 10.82
C LEU A 285 -27.15 11.76 10.89
N GLU A 286 -26.51 12.22 9.81
CA GLU A 286 -26.00 13.59 9.71
C GLU A 286 -27.12 14.62 9.69
N ILE A 287 -28.15 14.43 8.86
CA ILE A 287 -29.32 15.31 8.86
C ILE A 287 -29.96 15.34 10.25
N ASP A 288 -30.09 14.18 10.90
CA ASP A 288 -30.61 14.09 12.27
C ASP A 288 -29.80 14.91 13.28
N VAL A 289 -28.47 14.80 13.23
CA VAL A 289 -27.57 15.55 14.13
C VAL A 289 -27.61 17.04 13.84
N LEU A 290 -27.69 17.44 12.57
CA LEU A 290 -27.77 18.84 12.17
C LEU A 290 -29.11 19.45 12.57
N ASP A 291 -30.22 18.74 12.34
CA ASP A 291 -31.56 19.19 12.76
C ASP A 291 -31.67 19.28 14.29
N ASP A 292 -31.13 18.31 15.04
CA ASP A 292 -31.13 18.32 16.51
C ASP A 292 -30.33 19.51 17.07
N ARG A 293 -29.18 19.83 16.46
CA ARG A 293 -28.26 20.86 16.97
C ARG A 293 -28.57 22.27 16.50
N LEU A 294 -29.00 22.41 15.26
CA LEU A 294 -29.13 23.70 14.58
C LEU A 294 -30.59 24.05 14.27
N GLY A 295 -31.54 23.15 14.55
CA GLY A 295 -32.92 23.25 14.07
C GLY A 295 -33.02 22.99 12.57
N THR A 296 -34.17 23.27 11.96
CA THR A 296 -34.45 22.92 10.55
C THR A 296 -33.97 23.97 9.53
N HIS A 297 -33.20 24.97 9.95
CA HIS A 297 -32.83 26.15 9.13
C HIS A 297 -31.32 26.31 8.93
N TRP A 298 -30.53 25.24 9.08
CA TRP A 298 -29.13 25.26 8.68
C TRP A 298 -29.01 25.32 7.16
N GLU A 299 -27.91 25.89 6.68
CA GLU A 299 -27.62 25.98 5.25
C GLU A 299 -26.65 24.87 4.86
N PRO A 300 -26.70 24.38 3.62
CA PRO A 300 -25.75 23.38 3.15
C PRO A 300 -24.30 23.83 3.35
N LEU A 301 -23.40 22.89 3.63
CA LEU A 301 -22.01 23.17 4.00
C LEU A 301 -21.31 24.11 3.00
N ALA A 302 -21.57 23.94 1.70
CA ALA A 302 -20.94 24.75 0.66
C ALA A 302 -21.25 26.25 0.78
N SER A 303 -22.42 26.64 1.31
CA SER A 303 -22.82 28.04 1.43
C SER A 303 -21.93 28.84 2.38
N GLY A 304 -21.29 28.19 3.35
CA GLY A 304 -20.43 28.84 4.34
C GLY A 304 -18.92 28.65 4.14
N LEU A 305 -18.50 28.07 3.01
CA LEU A 305 -17.07 27.80 2.76
C LEU A 305 -16.31 29.10 2.47
N ALA A 306 -15.47 29.52 3.41
CA ALA A 306 -14.57 30.66 3.22
C ALA A 306 -13.53 30.41 2.10
N ASN A 307 -13.03 29.18 2.00
CA ASN A 307 -12.15 28.72 0.94
C ASN A 307 -12.54 27.30 0.55
N ARG A 308 -12.59 27.01 -0.76
CA ARG A 308 -12.80 25.63 -1.23
C ARG A 308 -11.57 24.78 -0.91
N PRO A 309 -11.75 23.55 -0.40
CA PRO A 309 -10.62 22.64 -0.20
C PRO A 309 -9.97 22.33 -1.54
N LYS A 310 -8.68 22.00 -1.51
CA LYS A 310 -7.99 21.46 -2.68
C LYS A 310 -8.64 20.11 -3.02
N ASP A 311 -8.89 19.89 -4.30
CA ASP A 311 -9.38 18.60 -4.81
C ASP A 311 -8.51 17.46 -4.25
N LEU A 312 -9.20 16.48 -3.66
CA LEU A 312 -8.59 15.31 -3.03
C LEU A 312 -7.58 14.65 -3.98
N PHE A 313 -7.96 14.44 -5.25
CA PHE A 313 -7.17 13.71 -6.24
C PHE A 313 -6.23 14.57 -7.07
N ALA A 314 -6.11 15.86 -6.76
CA ALA A 314 -5.20 16.75 -7.48
C ALA A 314 -3.74 16.23 -7.42
N PRO A 315 -2.93 16.42 -8.48
CA PRO A 315 -1.54 15.97 -8.48
C PRO A 315 -0.73 16.43 -7.25
N VAL A 316 0.15 15.55 -6.77
CA VAL A 316 1.07 15.85 -5.66
C VAL A 316 2.48 15.93 -6.24
N PRO A 317 2.99 17.14 -6.56
CA PRO A 317 4.32 17.29 -7.11
C PRO A 317 5.39 16.83 -6.10
N ALA A 318 6.52 16.35 -6.61
CA ALA A 318 7.67 16.04 -5.78
C ALA A 318 8.19 17.31 -5.10
N ASP A 319 8.45 17.19 -3.81
CA ASP A 319 9.11 18.22 -3.02
C ASP A 319 10.45 17.71 -2.49
N GLU A 320 11.28 18.62 -2.00
CA GLU A 320 12.63 18.25 -1.57
C GLU A 320 12.62 17.25 -0.40
N LYS A 321 11.61 17.33 0.49
CA LYS A 321 11.47 16.42 1.64
C LYS A 321 11.18 15.00 1.18
N SER A 322 10.21 14.81 0.28
CA SER A 322 9.86 13.50 -0.27
C SER A 322 11.01 12.89 -1.08
N GLU A 323 11.78 13.72 -1.80
CA GLU A 323 13.01 13.25 -2.47
C GLU A 323 14.07 12.77 -1.47
N VAL A 324 14.28 13.50 -0.37
CA VAL A 324 15.20 13.08 0.71
C VAL A 324 14.75 11.77 1.36
N LEU A 325 13.44 11.62 1.65
CA LEU A 325 12.88 10.38 2.21
C LEU A 325 13.03 9.20 1.26
N GLY A 326 12.80 9.40 -0.04
CA GLY A 326 13.02 8.39 -1.07
C GLY A 326 14.49 7.93 -1.15
N ILE A 327 15.44 8.87 -1.09
CA ILE A 327 16.88 8.54 -1.04
C ILE A 327 17.21 7.73 0.21
N TRP A 328 16.69 8.13 1.37
CA TRP A 328 16.90 7.42 2.62
C TRP A 328 16.36 5.99 2.57
N GLN A 329 15.13 5.81 2.06
CA GLN A 329 14.51 4.49 1.96
C GLN A 329 15.30 3.57 1.00
N GLU A 330 15.72 4.08 -0.16
CA GLU A 330 16.58 3.32 -1.09
C GLU A 330 17.91 2.96 -0.44
N ALA A 331 18.58 3.91 0.22
CA ALA A 331 19.86 3.65 0.87
C ALA A 331 19.74 2.63 2.00
N PHE A 332 18.65 2.67 2.77
CA PHE A 332 18.34 1.71 3.82
C PHE A 332 18.14 0.30 3.26
N GLU A 333 17.23 0.15 2.31
CA GLU A 333 16.93 -1.13 1.67
C GLU A 333 18.15 -1.73 0.98
N TRP A 334 18.90 -0.94 0.20
CA TRP A 334 20.10 -1.45 -0.48
C TRP A 334 21.25 -1.76 0.47
N SER A 335 21.34 -1.09 1.62
CA SER A 335 22.32 -1.44 2.66
C SER A 335 22.02 -2.81 3.26
N TYR A 336 20.73 -3.11 3.43
CA TYR A 336 20.21 -4.40 3.84
C TYR A 336 20.46 -5.48 2.77
N TYR A 337 19.99 -5.27 1.55
CA TYR A 337 20.10 -6.24 0.45
C TYR A 337 21.54 -6.55 0.05
N GLU A 338 22.48 -5.59 0.12
CA GLU A 338 23.88 -5.87 -0.21
C GLU A 338 24.47 -6.97 0.68
N GLY A 339 24.05 -7.07 1.95
CA GLY A 339 24.47 -8.17 2.83
C GLY A 339 24.07 -9.53 2.28
N ILE A 340 22.84 -9.63 1.78
CA ILE A 340 22.25 -10.82 1.14
C ILE A 340 22.93 -11.11 -0.20
N LEU A 341 23.03 -10.10 -1.07
CA LEU A 341 23.56 -10.23 -2.43
C LEU A 341 25.05 -10.60 -2.46
N ALA A 342 25.84 -10.10 -1.51
CA ALA A 342 27.24 -10.48 -1.37
C ALA A 342 27.44 -11.98 -1.10
N GLY A 343 26.44 -12.66 -0.51
CA GLY A 343 26.46 -14.11 -0.35
C GLY A 343 26.44 -14.84 -1.69
N PHE A 344 25.60 -14.39 -2.63
CA PHE A 344 25.46 -15.01 -3.95
C PHE A 344 26.68 -14.81 -4.86
N SER A 345 27.44 -13.73 -4.69
CA SER A 345 28.66 -13.46 -5.49
C SER A 345 29.91 -14.24 -5.05
N ARG A 346 29.87 -15.02 -3.95
CA ARG A 346 31.02 -15.83 -3.53
C ARG A 346 31.16 -17.07 -4.42
N ASP A 347 32.38 -17.31 -4.89
CA ASP A 347 32.74 -18.45 -5.73
C ASP A 347 32.25 -19.78 -5.16
N ARG A 348 31.57 -20.58 -6.00
CA ARG A 348 31.03 -21.90 -5.66
C ARG A 348 32.11 -22.93 -5.24
N GLN A 349 33.40 -22.62 -5.37
CA GLN A 349 34.49 -23.60 -5.27
C GLN A 349 35.24 -23.63 -3.93
N ASN A 350 35.11 -22.61 -3.06
CA ASN A 350 35.86 -22.58 -1.79
C ASN A 350 34.94 -22.31 -0.60
N PHE A 351 34.41 -23.38 -0.01
CA PHE A 351 33.83 -23.31 1.34
C PHE A 351 34.45 -24.41 2.20
N THR A 352 35.28 -23.99 3.16
CA THR A 352 35.81 -24.83 4.23
C THR A 352 34.78 -24.86 5.36
N GLU A 353 34.39 -26.05 5.81
CA GLU A 353 33.60 -26.24 7.02
C GLU A 353 34.34 -25.64 8.22
N GLY A 354 33.65 -24.82 9.01
CA GLY A 354 34.16 -24.27 10.26
C GLY A 354 34.37 -22.76 10.26
N ARG A 355 33.28 -21.98 10.31
CA ARG A 355 33.31 -20.65 10.94
C ARG A 355 32.19 -20.56 11.97
N THR A 356 32.57 -20.37 13.22
CA THR A 356 31.66 -20.03 14.31
C THR A 356 31.07 -18.64 14.05
N LEU A 357 29.75 -18.56 14.12
CA LEU A 357 28.96 -17.49 13.50
C LEU A 357 28.60 -16.39 14.50
N THR A 358 28.94 -15.15 14.21
CA THR A 358 28.25 -14.00 14.82
C THR A 358 26.89 -13.87 14.13
N ARG A 359 25.81 -14.10 14.89
CA ARG A 359 24.43 -14.09 14.39
C ARG A 359 23.99 -12.64 14.15
N ILE A 360 24.12 -12.12 12.93
CA ILE A 360 23.36 -10.92 12.54
C ILE A 360 21.94 -11.41 12.20
N VAL A 361 21.06 -11.44 13.20
CA VAL A 361 19.63 -11.60 12.93
C VAL A 361 19.14 -10.29 12.39
N THR A 362 18.53 -10.30 11.22
CA THR A 362 17.83 -9.13 10.72
C THR A 362 16.36 -9.32 10.91
N ASN A 363 15.67 -8.29 11.39
CA ASN A 363 14.26 -8.35 11.69
C ASN A 363 13.42 -7.98 10.44
N ALA A 364 13.78 -8.43 9.25
CA ALA A 364 12.99 -8.25 8.04
C ALA A 364 12.41 -9.61 7.60
N PRO A 365 11.34 -10.11 8.24
CA PRO A 365 10.71 -11.36 7.85
C PRO A 365 10.17 -11.23 6.43
N ASP A 366 10.34 -12.28 5.63
CA ASP A 366 9.69 -12.48 4.34
C ASP A 366 9.96 -11.40 3.27
N SER A 367 11.02 -10.60 3.45
CA SER A 367 11.48 -9.61 2.46
C SER A 367 12.38 -10.21 1.37
N LEU A 368 12.60 -11.53 1.36
CA LEU A 368 13.43 -12.22 0.37
C LEU A 368 12.69 -13.40 -0.26
N CYS A 369 12.56 -13.35 -1.59
CA CYS A 369 12.08 -14.43 -2.43
C CYS A 369 13.21 -14.89 -3.36
N ILE A 370 13.40 -16.20 -3.49
CA ILE A 370 14.36 -16.79 -4.42
C ILE A 370 13.61 -17.75 -5.34
N VAL A 371 13.71 -17.53 -6.64
CA VAL A 371 13.24 -18.43 -7.69
C VAL A 371 14.47 -19.02 -8.38
N GLY A 372 14.86 -20.22 -7.96
CA GLY A 372 16.09 -20.85 -8.45
C GLY A 372 16.31 -22.23 -7.83
N ARG A 373 17.45 -22.84 -8.15
CA ARG A 373 17.77 -24.18 -7.63
C ARG A 373 18.04 -24.12 -6.13
N PRO A 374 17.73 -25.17 -5.36
CA PRO A 374 18.02 -25.20 -3.92
C PRO A 374 19.48 -24.95 -3.55
N SER A 375 20.43 -25.25 -4.46
CA SER A 375 21.86 -24.94 -4.27
C SER A 375 22.14 -23.45 -4.09
N VAL A 376 21.28 -22.57 -4.63
CA VAL A 376 21.40 -21.10 -4.50
C VAL A 376 21.25 -20.67 -3.04
N LEU A 377 20.42 -21.36 -2.24
CA LEU A 377 20.26 -21.07 -0.80
C LEU A 377 21.52 -21.29 0.03
N ARG A 378 22.44 -22.15 -0.41
CA ARG A 378 23.68 -22.44 0.34
C ARG A 378 24.57 -21.20 0.49
N ASN A 379 24.34 -20.18 -0.33
CA ASN A 379 25.07 -18.93 -0.34
C ASN A 379 24.38 -17.83 0.48
N LEU A 380 23.22 -18.10 1.10
CA LEU A 380 22.51 -17.12 1.91
C LEU A 380 23.25 -16.87 3.23
N PRO A 381 23.52 -15.60 3.62
CA PRO A 381 24.12 -15.32 4.91
C PRO A 381 23.23 -15.78 6.07
N ASN A 382 23.84 -16.14 7.20
CA ASN A 382 23.10 -16.56 8.39
C ASN A 382 22.21 -15.44 8.92
N GLY A 383 21.03 -15.81 9.42
CA GLY A 383 20.08 -14.88 10.03
C GLY A 383 19.02 -14.34 9.07
N HIS A 384 19.09 -14.66 7.78
CA HIS A 384 18.05 -14.34 6.80
C HIS A 384 17.13 -15.53 6.57
N ARG A 385 15.83 -15.26 6.42
CA ARG A 385 14.83 -16.21 5.94
C ARG A 385 14.47 -15.85 4.51
N ALA A 386 14.27 -16.86 3.68
CA ALA A 386 13.90 -16.67 2.29
C ALA A 386 12.75 -17.61 1.93
N PHE A 387 11.78 -17.12 1.17
CA PHE A 387 10.86 -17.99 0.45
C PHE A 387 11.59 -18.56 -0.77
N LEU A 388 11.77 -19.88 -0.83
CA LEU A 388 12.35 -20.56 -1.99
C LEU A 388 11.25 -21.18 -2.85
N HIS A 389 11.19 -20.77 -4.11
CA HIS A 389 10.52 -21.52 -5.16
C HIS A 389 11.55 -22.30 -5.96
N SER A 390 11.57 -23.63 -5.81
CA SER A 390 12.51 -24.50 -6.52
C SER A 390 12.26 -24.41 -8.02
N TYR A 391 13.25 -23.91 -8.75
CA TYR A 391 13.17 -23.66 -10.19
C TYR A 391 14.48 -24.08 -10.85
N ASP A 392 14.40 -24.78 -11.98
CA ASP A 392 15.58 -25.17 -12.77
C ASP A 392 15.51 -24.52 -14.16
N PHE A 393 16.36 -23.50 -14.35
CA PHE A 393 16.44 -22.75 -15.61
C PHE A 393 16.81 -23.64 -16.81
N ALA A 394 17.47 -24.79 -16.60
CA ALA A 394 17.95 -25.64 -17.68
C ALA A 394 16.81 -26.30 -18.48
N VAL A 395 15.66 -26.53 -17.82
CA VAL A 395 14.46 -27.13 -18.43
C VAL A 395 13.43 -26.08 -18.90
N ASP A 396 13.62 -24.80 -18.57
CA ASP A 396 12.70 -23.71 -18.88
C ASP A 396 13.39 -22.62 -19.73
N ARG A 397 13.84 -23.01 -20.92
CA ARG A 397 14.61 -22.13 -21.82
C ARG A 397 13.83 -20.89 -22.28
N ASP A 398 12.52 -21.04 -22.46
CA ASP A 398 11.62 -19.98 -22.91
C ASP A 398 10.99 -19.20 -21.74
N GLY A 399 11.19 -19.64 -20.49
CA GLY A 399 10.71 -18.93 -19.30
C GLY A 399 9.22 -19.06 -19.00
N GLU A 400 8.53 -20.09 -19.51
CA GLU A 400 7.09 -20.29 -19.29
C GLU A 400 6.78 -20.64 -17.83
N LEU A 401 7.60 -21.52 -17.24
CA LEU A 401 7.46 -21.84 -15.81
C LEU A 401 7.80 -20.63 -14.96
N LEU A 402 8.88 -19.91 -15.31
CA LEU A 402 9.25 -18.67 -14.63
C LEU A 402 8.12 -17.64 -14.68
N LYS A 403 7.46 -17.46 -15.82
CA LYS A 403 6.31 -16.55 -15.96
C LYS A 403 5.21 -16.91 -14.97
N SER A 404 4.76 -18.17 -14.97
CA SER A 404 3.70 -18.63 -14.06
C SER A 404 4.09 -18.46 -12.59
N THR A 405 5.35 -18.72 -12.25
CA THR A 405 5.88 -18.52 -10.89
C THR A 405 5.83 -17.04 -10.53
N LEU A 406 6.37 -16.15 -11.36
CA LEU A 406 6.41 -14.70 -11.08
C LEU A 406 5.02 -14.09 -10.96
N GLU A 407 4.05 -14.52 -11.78
CA GLU A 407 2.64 -14.10 -11.69
C GLU A 407 1.97 -14.48 -10.36
N THR A 408 2.48 -15.51 -9.69
CA THR A 408 1.98 -15.95 -8.39
C THR A 408 2.75 -15.32 -7.23
N VAL A 409 4.09 -15.40 -7.25
CA VAL A 409 4.92 -15.02 -6.10
C VAL A 409 5.05 -13.52 -5.93
N ILE A 410 5.12 -12.73 -7.02
CA ILE A 410 5.31 -11.28 -6.92
C ILE A 410 4.12 -10.62 -6.21
N PRO A 411 2.85 -10.81 -6.63
CA PRO A 411 1.74 -10.15 -5.97
C PRO A 411 1.53 -10.66 -4.54
N SER A 412 1.68 -11.96 -4.31
CA SER A 412 1.45 -12.57 -3.00
C SER A 412 2.50 -12.15 -1.96
N LEU A 413 3.78 -12.36 -2.25
CA LEU A 413 4.86 -12.02 -1.31
C LEU A 413 5.11 -10.52 -1.25
N GLY A 414 4.91 -9.81 -2.37
CA GLY A 414 4.99 -8.35 -2.42
C GLY A 414 3.93 -7.70 -1.53
N ALA A 415 2.68 -8.19 -1.59
CA ALA A 415 1.61 -7.72 -0.71
C ALA A 415 1.92 -7.97 0.77
N ALA A 416 2.40 -9.18 1.11
CA ALA A 416 2.78 -9.53 2.48
C ALA A 416 3.88 -8.61 3.02
N SER A 417 4.96 -8.44 2.25
CA SER A 417 6.07 -7.55 2.60
C SER A 417 5.62 -6.09 2.79
N LEU A 418 4.71 -5.60 1.95
CA LEU A 418 4.19 -4.24 2.06
C LEU A 418 3.24 -4.05 3.26
N GLU A 419 2.52 -5.07 3.69
CA GLU A 419 1.70 -4.99 4.90
C GLU A 419 2.58 -4.76 6.13
N TYR A 420 3.69 -5.50 6.26
CA TYR A 420 4.69 -5.25 7.30
C TYR A 420 5.34 -3.87 7.16
N PHE A 421 5.70 -3.48 5.93
CA PHE A 421 6.28 -2.17 5.64
C PHE A 421 5.39 -1.05 6.18
N PHE A 422 4.12 -1.01 5.75
CA PHE A 422 3.22 0.10 6.09
C PHE A 422 2.75 0.03 7.54
N ALA A 423 2.61 -1.15 8.12
CA ALA A 423 2.37 -1.28 9.56
C ALA A 423 3.54 -0.67 10.36
N ARG A 424 4.80 -0.93 9.96
CA ARG A 424 5.98 -0.39 10.64
C ARG A 424 6.17 1.12 10.43
N THR A 425 5.87 1.68 9.25
CA THR A 425 5.98 3.13 9.03
C THR A 425 4.81 3.91 9.64
N ALA A 426 3.64 3.28 9.76
CA ALA A 426 2.50 3.86 10.44
C ALA A 426 2.69 3.91 11.96
N TRP A 427 3.40 2.94 12.52
CA TRP A 427 3.60 2.78 13.95
C TRP A 427 4.27 3.98 14.61
N THR A 428 3.74 4.39 15.77
CA THR A 428 4.35 5.43 16.61
C THR A 428 4.51 4.96 18.05
N ALA A 429 5.57 5.41 18.72
CA ALA A 429 5.78 5.13 20.15
C ALA A 429 4.70 5.74 21.07
N VAL A 430 3.77 6.54 20.55
CA VAL A 430 2.60 7.04 21.31
C VAL A 430 1.45 6.03 21.24
N GLU A 431 1.31 5.32 20.11
CA GLU A 431 0.31 4.25 19.92
C GLU A 431 0.64 2.97 20.73
N SER A 432 1.89 2.79 21.17
CA SER A 432 2.26 1.67 22.06
C SER A 432 1.62 1.77 23.45
N ASN A 433 1.32 2.99 23.93
CA ASN A 433 0.66 3.20 25.22
C ASN A 433 -0.87 3.04 25.15
N ALA A 434 -1.45 2.92 23.95
CA ALA A 434 -2.89 2.70 23.76
C ALA A 434 -3.30 1.22 23.85
N ALA A 435 -2.33 0.28 23.88
CA ALA A 435 -2.56 -1.17 23.90
C ALA A 435 -3.34 -1.69 25.13
N LEU A 436 -3.62 -0.84 26.13
CA LEU A 436 -4.35 -1.22 27.34
C LEU A 436 -5.89 -1.22 27.16
N THR A 437 -6.43 -0.77 26.02
CA THR A 437 -7.89 -0.64 25.80
C THR A 437 -8.44 -1.39 24.59
N ASP A 438 -7.63 -2.19 23.89
CA ASP A 438 -8.10 -2.93 22.70
C ASP A 438 -9.31 -3.83 23.03
N GLN A 439 -10.39 -3.66 22.27
CA GLN A 439 -11.61 -4.45 22.38
C GLN A 439 -11.83 -5.27 21.12
N ILE A 440 -12.09 -6.57 21.30
CA ILE A 440 -12.48 -7.46 20.21
C ILE A 440 -13.98 -7.26 19.94
N ILE A 441 -14.31 -6.94 18.69
CA ILE A 441 -15.68 -6.71 18.23
C ILE A 441 -16.12 -7.88 17.35
N GLY A 442 -17.15 -8.61 17.80
CA GLY A 442 -17.83 -9.67 17.04
C GLY A 442 -16.93 -10.78 16.47
N LEU A 443 -15.70 -10.93 17.00
CA LEU A 443 -14.60 -11.77 16.48
C LEU A 443 -14.16 -11.47 15.04
N PHE A 444 -14.57 -10.33 14.46
CA PHE A 444 -14.18 -9.91 13.12
C PHE A 444 -13.26 -8.68 13.10
N GLY A 445 -13.13 -7.96 14.22
CA GLY A 445 -12.30 -6.75 14.30
C GLY A 445 -11.83 -6.40 15.70
N ILE A 446 -10.91 -5.44 15.77
CA ILE A 446 -10.37 -4.87 17.02
C ILE A 446 -10.55 -3.34 16.93
N ALA A 447 -10.96 -2.70 18.02
CA ALA A 447 -11.04 -1.24 18.12
C ALA A 447 -10.47 -0.75 19.45
N ASP A 448 -10.01 0.50 19.50
CA ASP A 448 -9.45 1.10 20.72
C ASP A 448 -10.53 1.36 21.79
N SER A 449 -11.81 1.39 21.39
CA SER A 449 -12.98 1.50 22.29
C SER A 449 -14.26 1.02 21.58
N VAL A 450 -15.35 0.82 22.34
CA VAL A 450 -16.69 0.48 21.80
C VAL A 450 -17.19 1.51 20.76
N SER A 451 -16.73 2.75 20.87
CA SER A 451 -17.12 3.86 20.00
C SER A 451 -16.02 4.23 18.99
N GLY A 452 -14.97 3.41 18.90
CA GLY A 452 -13.84 3.63 18.00
C GLY A 452 -14.01 2.95 16.65
N ASP A 453 -13.23 3.40 15.67
CA ASP A 453 -13.11 2.72 14.38
C ASP A 453 -12.38 1.37 14.52
N LEU A 454 -12.59 0.47 13.58
CA LEU A 454 -11.84 -0.78 13.49
C LEU A 454 -10.40 -0.50 13.11
N ARG A 455 -9.45 -1.09 13.84
CA ARG A 455 -8.03 -1.00 13.54
C ARG A 455 -7.72 -1.68 12.22
N THR A 456 -6.86 -1.02 11.45
CA THR A 456 -6.35 -1.53 10.18
C THR A 456 -4.86 -1.80 10.30
N GLY A 457 -4.37 -2.88 9.70
CA GLY A 457 -2.97 -3.27 9.71
C GLY A 457 -2.60 -4.22 10.85
N LEU A 458 -1.30 -4.48 11.01
CA LEU A 458 -0.78 -5.50 11.91
C LEU A 458 -0.63 -4.98 13.36
N PRO A 459 -0.86 -5.83 14.38
CA PRO A 459 -0.59 -5.50 15.78
C PRO A 459 0.85 -5.07 16.03
N ALA A 460 1.05 -4.14 16.97
CA ALA A 460 2.37 -3.63 17.36
C ALA A 460 3.37 -4.75 17.74
N SER A 461 2.89 -5.80 18.42
CA SER A 461 3.70 -6.95 18.84
C SER A 461 4.28 -7.76 17.67
N LEU A 462 3.72 -7.65 16.46
CA LEU A 462 4.26 -8.29 15.26
C LEU A 462 5.29 -7.42 14.54
N ILE A 463 5.38 -6.12 14.85
CA ILE A 463 6.15 -5.13 14.07
C ILE A 463 7.24 -4.38 14.84
N GLU A 464 7.26 -4.45 16.18
CA GLU A 464 8.15 -3.66 17.05
C GLU A 464 9.64 -3.79 16.68
N ASP A 465 10.04 -4.99 16.27
CA ASP A 465 11.40 -5.28 15.88
C ASP A 465 11.67 -5.12 14.39
N LEU A 466 10.64 -4.92 13.55
CA LEU A 466 10.76 -5.13 12.11
C LEU A 466 11.36 -3.96 11.31
N GLU A 467 12.01 -4.31 10.21
CA GLU A 467 12.56 -3.37 9.22
C GLU A 467 11.61 -3.18 8.02
N PRO A 468 11.20 -1.94 7.68
CA PRO A 468 10.29 -1.70 6.56
C PRO A 468 11.08 -1.75 5.24
N THR A 469 11.16 -2.93 4.64
CA THR A 469 11.83 -3.16 3.36
C THR A 469 10.85 -3.75 2.35
N ARG A 470 10.95 -3.33 1.08
CA ARG A 470 10.24 -3.98 -0.03
C ARG A 470 10.75 -5.41 -0.23
N LEU A 471 9.96 -6.23 -0.91
CA LEU A 471 10.39 -7.57 -1.31
C LEU A 471 11.59 -7.47 -2.27
N LEU A 472 12.66 -8.22 -1.97
CA LEU A 472 13.73 -8.54 -2.89
C LEU A 472 13.46 -9.92 -3.50
N CYS A 473 13.21 -9.97 -4.80
CA CYS A 473 13.05 -11.19 -5.58
C CYS A 473 14.33 -11.49 -6.38
N VAL A 474 14.99 -12.60 -6.06
CA VAL A 474 16.19 -13.08 -6.75
C VAL A 474 15.81 -14.23 -7.70
N VAL A 475 16.13 -14.11 -8.98
CA VAL A 475 15.79 -15.09 -10.01
C VAL A 475 17.06 -15.68 -10.63
N GLU A 476 17.23 -17.00 -10.56
CA GLU A 476 18.31 -17.72 -11.26
C GLU A 476 17.86 -18.07 -12.69
N GLN A 477 18.20 -17.22 -13.66
CA GLN A 477 17.91 -17.39 -15.08
C GLN A 477 18.77 -16.43 -15.92
N PHE A 478 18.99 -16.73 -17.21
CA PHE A 478 19.68 -15.82 -18.12
C PHE A 478 18.95 -14.47 -18.26
N PRO A 479 19.67 -13.33 -18.16
CA PRO A 479 19.09 -11.98 -18.20
C PRO A 479 18.13 -11.74 -19.39
N GLU A 480 18.49 -12.20 -20.57
CA GLU A 480 17.68 -12.08 -21.79
C GLU A 480 16.36 -12.85 -21.72
N THR A 481 16.35 -14.01 -21.06
CA THR A 481 15.13 -14.80 -20.85
C THR A 481 14.24 -14.11 -19.82
N VAL A 482 14.80 -13.56 -18.74
CA VAL A 482 14.03 -12.80 -17.75
C VAL A 482 13.34 -11.59 -18.37
N LEU A 483 14.04 -10.82 -19.21
CA LEU A 483 13.44 -9.67 -19.91
C LEU A 483 12.28 -10.10 -20.82
N LYS A 484 12.43 -11.18 -21.59
CA LYS A 484 11.33 -11.75 -22.40
C LYS A 484 10.15 -12.23 -21.55
N VAL A 485 10.39 -12.73 -20.36
CA VAL A 485 9.32 -13.12 -19.43
C VAL A 485 8.60 -11.89 -18.92
N ILE A 486 9.32 -10.85 -18.49
CA ILE A 486 8.74 -9.58 -18.02
C ILE A 486 7.83 -8.96 -19.07
N ASP A 487 8.24 -8.95 -20.34
CA ASP A 487 7.45 -8.41 -21.46
C ASP A 487 6.11 -9.15 -21.70
N ARG A 488 5.98 -10.38 -21.19
CA ARG A 488 4.81 -11.24 -21.35
C ARG A 488 3.98 -11.41 -20.08
N LEU A 489 4.41 -10.84 -18.95
CA LEU A 489 3.66 -10.88 -17.70
C LEU A 489 2.30 -10.19 -17.86
N ASP A 490 1.32 -10.65 -17.09
CA ASP A 490 0.08 -9.89 -16.90
C ASP A 490 0.38 -8.43 -16.50
N ALA A 491 -0.39 -7.49 -17.04
CA ALA A 491 -0.14 -6.06 -16.87
C ALA A 491 -0.21 -5.62 -15.41
N ALA A 492 -1.04 -6.26 -14.57
CA ALA A 492 -1.10 -5.96 -13.14
C ALA A 492 0.18 -6.42 -12.42
N VAL A 493 0.75 -7.57 -12.81
CA VAL A 493 2.01 -8.09 -12.25
C VAL A 493 3.20 -7.27 -12.73
N ALA A 494 3.26 -6.95 -14.02
CA ALA A 494 4.34 -6.15 -14.61
C ALA A 494 4.48 -4.77 -13.92
N ARG A 495 3.37 -4.17 -13.46
CA ARG A 495 3.39 -2.91 -12.70
C ARG A 495 4.17 -3.00 -11.40
N TRP A 496 4.16 -4.13 -10.70
CA TRP A 496 4.95 -4.28 -9.46
C TRP A 496 6.45 -4.05 -9.72
N LEU A 497 6.94 -4.52 -10.87
CA LEU A 497 8.34 -4.36 -11.27
C LEU A 497 8.59 -2.99 -11.91
N ALA A 498 7.75 -2.58 -12.86
CA ALA A 498 7.92 -1.32 -13.59
C ALA A 498 7.84 -0.07 -12.69
N ASN A 499 6.99 -0.14 -11.66
CA ASN A 499 6.81 0.93 -10.68
C ASN A 499 7.62 0.69 -9.39
N GLU A 500 8.50 -0.31 -9.37
CA GLU A 500 9.46 -0.58 -8.29
C GLU A 500 8.79 -0.86 -6.93
N TRP A 501 7.62 -1.51 -6.91
CA TRP A 501 6.99 -2.01 -5.68
C TRP A 501 7.67 -3.28 -5.15
N VAL A 502 8.43 -3.97 -6.00
CA VAL A 502 9.30 -5.11 -5.69
C VAL A 502 10.65 -4.87 -6.36
N HIS A 503 11.74 -5.19 -5.66
CA HIS A 503 13.08 -5.21 -6.24
C HIS A 503 13.34 -6.57 -6.89
N MET A 504 13.87 -6.57 -8.11
CA MET A 504 14.27 -7.80 -8.80
C MET A 504 15.76 -7.82 -9.08
N VAL A 505 16.39 -8.95 -8.74
CA VAL A 505 17.77 -9.26 -9.07
C VAL A 505 17.81 -10.57 -9.84
N VAL A 506 18.54 -10.58 -10.95
CA VAL A 506 18.79 -11.76 -11.76
C VAL A 506 20.21 -12.25 -11.50
N THR A 507 20.37 -13.54 -11.22
CA THR A 507 21.67 -14.20 -11.19
C THR A 507 21.82 -15.07 -12.44
N ASP A 508 22.85 -14.78 -13.24
CA ASP A 508 23.21 -15.58 -14.39
C ASP A 508 23.67 -16.97 -13.91
N PRO A 509 23.00 -18.06 -14.33
CA PRO A 509 23.31 -19.39 -13.83
C PRO A 509 24.67 -19.94 -14.29
N ALA A 510 25.27 -19.37 -15.35
CA ALA A 510 26.57 -19.78 -15.89
C ALA A 510 27.72 -18.96 -15.30
N SER A 511 27.60 -17.63 -15.26
CA SER A 511 28.66 -16.74 -14.78
C SER A 511 28.57 -16.41 -13.28
N GLY A 512 27.38 -16.55 -12.69
CA GLY A 512 27.10 -16.09 -11.32
C GLY A 512 26.95 -14.56 -11.20
N GLU A 513 27.06 -13.82 -12.32
CA GLU A 513 26.91 -12.36 -12.30
C GLU A 513 25.50 -11.95 -11.86
N LEU A 514 25.44 -10.89 -11.05
CA LEU A 514 24.19 -10.31 -10.58
C LEU A 514 23.81 -9.09 -11.42
N ARG A 515 22.52 -8.97 -11.76
CA ARG A 515 21.95 -7.80 -12.43
C ARG A 515 20.69 -7.35 -11.73
N VAL A 516 20.56 -6.06 -11.46
CA VAL A 516 19.37 -5.48 -10.82
C VAL A 516 18.47 -4.91 -11.92
N LEU A 517 17.18 -5.18 -11.83
CA LEU A 517 16.17 -4.53 -12.67
C LEU A 517 15.95 -3.10 -12.16
N LYS A 518 16.28 -2.09 -12.98
CA LYS A 518 15.99 -0.67 -12.71
C LYS A 518 15.48 0.00 -13.97
N ASN A 519 14.39 0.77 -13.85
CA ASN A 519 13.77 1.45 -15.00
C ASN A 519 13.52 0.53 -16.22
N GLY A 520 13.18 -0.74 -15.99
CA GLY A 520 12.97 -1.72 -17.07
C GLY A 520 14.25 -2.26 -17.71
N GLU A 521 15.44 -1.94 -17.20
CA GLU A 521 16.70 -2.48 -17.71
C GLU A 521 17.44 -3.29 -16.63
N LEU A 522 18.13 -4.35 -17.04
CA LEU A 522 18.98 -5.15 -16.15
C LEU A 522 20.40 -4.56 -16.12
N ALA A 523 20.70 -3.79 -15.08
CA ALA A 523 22.01 -3.19 -14.85
C ALA A 523 22.92 -4.13 -14.04
N ALA A 524 24.19 -4.24 -14.43
CA ALA A 524 25.16 -5.05 -13.69
C ALA A 524 25.30 -4.55 -12.24
N TYR A 525 25.27 -5.48 -11.29
CA TYR A 525 25.42 -5.19 -9.88
C TYR A 525 26.76 -5.68 -9.36
N LYS A 526 27.54 -4.77 -8.78
CA LYS A 526 28.79 -5.07 -8.09
C LYS A 526 28.63 -4.77 -6.61
N SER A 527 28.78 -5.80 -5.78
CA SER A 527 28.85 -5.63 -4.32
C SER A 527 30.18 -4.97 -3.95
N ASP A 528 30.16 -3.99 -3.04
CA ASP A 528 31.38 -3.31 -2.59
C ASP A 528 32.11 -4.03 -1.46
N ARG A 529 31.65 -5.22 -1.06
CA ARG A 529 32.40 -6.00 -0.09
C ARG A 529 33.72 -6.47 -0.70
N ARG A 530 34.82 -5.81 -0.31
CA ARG A 530 36.11 -6.49 -0.17
C ARG A 530 35.89 -7.76 0.67
N PRO A 531 36.57 -8.87 0.37
CA PRO A 531 36.54 -10.05 1.24
C PRO A 531 36.81 -9.56 2.66
N VAL A 532 36.00 -10.02 3.61
CA VAL A 532 36.25 -9.79 5.03
C VAL A 532 37.60 -10.44 5.31
N GLU A 533 38.68 -9.64 5.27
CA GLU A 533 39.90 -9.96 5.99
C GLU A 533 39.48 -10.06 7.45
N ASP A 534 39.72 -11.23 8.02
CA ASP A 534 39.48 -11.51 9.43
C ASP A 534 40.10 -10.39 10.25
N ALA A 535 39.25 -9.65 10.98
CA ALA A 535 39.73 -8.67 11.93
C ALA A 535 40.47 -9.42 13.03
N VAL A 536 41.79 -9.41 12.92
CA VAL A 536 42.71 -9.78 13.98
C VAL A 536 42.57 -8.72 15.08
N HIS A 537 41.81 -9.05 16.14
CA HIS A 537 42.13 -8.92 17.57
C HIS A 537 40.90 -8.91 18.46
#